data_AF-A0A101T0S5-F1
#
_entry.id   AF-A0A101T0S5-F1
#
_cell.length_a   1.000
_cell.length_b   1.000
_cell.length_c   1.000
_cell.angle_alpha   90.00
_cell.angle_beta   90.00
_cell.angle_gamma   90.00
#
_symmetry.space_group_name_H-M   'P 1'
#
loop_
_entity.id
_entity.type
_entity.pdbx_description
1 polymer ?
#
loop_
_entity_poly.entity_id
_entity_poly.type
_entity_poly.pdbx_seq_one_letter_code
_entity_poly.pdbx_strand_id
1 'polypeptide(L)'
;MTDPTSRYASSDVVTATVPDGTGGSREVRCLSRRLLPMPGNAHTLTEHTVVPGDRPDTIAAAGLGDPAQFWRICDAYPVIHPDELTAADRVGTRIRIPFPLP
;
A
#
# COMPACT_ATOMS: atom_id res chain seq x y z
N MET A 1 4.21 -16.25 -7.69
CA MET A 1 5.39 -15.35 -7.82
C MET A 1 4.85 -13.95 -7.65
N THR A 2 5.40 -13.17 -6.73
CA THR A 2 5.07 -11.74 -6.59
C THR A 2 5.87 -10.95 -7.63
N ASP A 3 5.27 -9.89 -8.19
CA ASP A 3 5.97 -9.01 -9.12
C ASP A 3 7.14 -8.32 -8.39
N PRO A 4 8.36 -8.23 -8.97
CA PRO A 4 9.52 -7.60 -8.33
C PRO A 4 9.31 -6.13 -7.91
N THR A 5 8.38 -5.43 -8.56
CA THR A 5 8.04 -4.02 -8.29
C THR A 5 6.85 -3.86 -7.34
N SER A 6 6.26 -4.99 -6.89
CA SER A 6 5.10 -5.01 -6.00
C SER A 6 5.46 -4.59 -4.57
N ARG A 7 4.49 -4.02 -3.87
CA ARG A 7 4.51 -3.75 -2.42
C ARG A 7 5.02 -4.94 -1.59
N TYR A 8 4.74 -6.17 -2.03
CA TYR A 8 5.07 -7.41 -1.31
C TYR A 8 6.17 -8.22 -2.00
N ALA A 9 7.01 -7.60 -2.84
CA ALA A 9 8.10 -8.29 -3.53
C ALA A 9 9.08 -8.98 -2.57
N SER A 10 9.34 -8.39 -1.40
CA SER A 10 10.23 -8.92 -0.37
C SER A 10 9.54 -9.77 0.69
N SER A 11 8.25 -10.07 0.54
CA SER A 11 7.50 -10.87 1.52
C SER A 11 7.69 -12.36 1.27
N ASP A 12 8.04 -13.10 2.33
CA ASP A 12 8.10 -14.55 2.29
C ASP A 12 6.71 -15.17 2.06
N VAL A 13 6.68 -16.33 1.42
CA VAL A 13 5.46 -17.16 1.34
C VAL A 13 5.47 -18.14 2.51
N VAL A 14 4.46 -18.04 3.38
CA VAL A 14 4.27 -18.90 4.55
C VAL A 14 3.03 -19.77 4.38
N THR A 15 2.92 -20.83 5.18
CA THR A 15 1.71 -21.66 5.27
C THR A 15 0.98 -21.35 6.56
N ALA A 16 -0.30 -21.02 6.48
CA ALA A 16 -1.17 -20.80 7.63
C ALA A 16 -2.25 -21.89 7.69
N THR A 17 -2.48 -22.43 8.87
CA THR A 17 -3.62 -23.31 9.15
C THR A 17 -4.84 -22.46 9.45
N VAL A 18 -5.91 -22.64 8.69
CA VAL A 18 -7.17 -21.91 8.84
C VAL A 18 -8.36 -22.88 8.91
N PRO A 19 -9.49 -22.49 9.53
CA PRO A 19 -10.71 -23.30 9.49
C PRO A 19 -11.17 -23.58 8.05
N ASP A 20 -11.67 -24.78 7.79
CA ASP A 20 -12.16 -25.18 6.47
C ASP A 20 -13.65 -24.85 6.23
N GLY A 21 -14.37 -24.41 7.27
CA GLY A 21 -15.81 -24.12 7.23
C GLY A 21 -16.71 -25.32 7.46
N THR A 22 -16.16 -26.53 7.59
CA THR A 22 -16.87 -27.80 7.86
C THR A 22 -16.50 -28.42 9.21
N GLY A 23 -15.79 -27.68 10.07
CA GLY A 23 -15.36 -28.14 11.40
C GLY A 23 -13.97 -28.78 11.41
N GLY A 24 -13.25 -28.75 10.29
CA GLY A 24 -11.85 -29.15 10.18
C GLY A 24 -10.93 -27.95 9.93
N SER A 25 -9.72 -28.25 9.44
CA SER A 25 -8.67 -27.26 9.15
C SER A 25 -8.04 -27.53 7.79
N ARG A 26 -7.64 -26.46 7.12
CA ARG A 26 -6.89 -26.52 5.86
C ARG A 26 -5.64 -25.65 5.92
N GLU A 27 -4.64 -26.01 5.14
CA GLU A 27 -3.45 -25.19 4.94
C GLU A 27 -3.64 -24.24 3.77
N VAL A 28 -3.23 -22.99 3.95
CA VAL A 28 -3.27 -21.94 2.92
C VAL A 28 -1.90 -21.30 2.83
N ARG A 29 -1.35 -21.24 1.62
CA ARG A 29 -0.14 -20.45 1.34
C ARG A 29 -0.52 -18.97 1.25
N CYS A 30 0.10 -18.13 2.06
CA CYS A 30 -0.11 -16.69 2.09
C CYS A 30 1.23 -15.96 2.22
N LEU A 31 1.20 -14.64 2.04
CA LEU A 31 2.38 -13.81 2.26
C LEU A 31 2.55 -13.55 3.76
N SER A 32 3.80 -13.51 4.23
CA SER A 32 4.12 -13.10 5.59
C SER A 32 3.69 -11.66 5.84
N ARG A 33 3.44 -11.34 7.11
CA ARG A 33 3.05 -9.98 7.51
C ARG A 33 4.16 -9.00 7.15
N ARG A 34 3.81 -7.97 6.39
CA ARG A 34 4.69 -6.84 6.10
C ARG A 34 4.74 -5.87 7.28
N LEU A 35 5.94 -5.45 7.67
CA LEU A 35 6.15 -4.33 8.58
C LEU A 35 6.34 -3.06 7.74
N LEU A 36 5.59 -2.00 8.07
CA LEU A 36 5.69 -0.74 7.35
C LEU A 36 6.96 0.03 7.75
N PRO A 37 7.57 0.77 6.82
CA PRO A 37 8.71 1.62 7.14
C PRO A 37 8.29 2.75 8.09
N MET A 38 9.26 3.28 8.84
CA MET A 38 9.03 4.43 9.72
C MET A 38 8.74 5.69 8.86
N PRO A 39 7.68 6.45 9.16
CA PRO A 39 7.39 7.71 8.47
C PRO A 39 8.51 8.72 8.75
N GLY A 40 8.98 9.41 7.71
CA GLY A 40 9.94 10.52 7.84
C GLY A 40 11.22 10.41 6.99
N ASN A 41 11.48 9.26 6.36
CA ASN A 41 12.71 9.04 5.59
C ASN A 41 12.59 9.39 4.10
N ALA A 42 11.39 9.71 3.60
CA ALA A 42 11.17 9.97 2.19
C ALA A 42 11.19 11.48 1.87
N HIS A 43 11.96 11.86 0.86
CA HIS A 43 11.86 13.21 0.28
C HIS A 43 10.51 13.38 -0.42
N THR A 44 9.86 14.52 -0.25
CA THR A 44 8.62 14.85 -0.97
C THR A 44 8.95 15.24 -2.40
N LEU A 45 8.36 14.55 -3.39
CA LEU A 45 8.40 14.94 -4.79
C LEU A 45 7.36 16.04 -5.07
N THR A 46 6.13 15.82 -4.62
CA THR A 46 5.02 16.76 -4.76
C THR A 46 3.97 16.52 -3.67
N GLU A 47 2.98 17.39 -3.56
CA GLU A 47 1.82 17.23 -2.69
C GLU A 47 0.54 17.11 -3.53
N HIS A 48 -0.40 16.30 -3.05
CA HIS A 48 -1.73 16.12 -3.62
C HIS A 48 -2.78 16.45 -2.57
N THR A 49 -3.79 17.25 -2.94
CA THR A 49 -4.94 17.49 -2.07
C THR A 49 -6.00 16.46 -2.39
N VAL A 50 -6.40 15.66 -1.40
CA VAL A 50 -7.39 14.60 -1.58
C VAL A 50 -8.74 15.21 -1.94
N VAL A 51 -9.36 14.74 -3.02
CA VAL A 51 -10.69 15.14 -3.48
C VAL A 51 -11.66 13.95 -3.50
N PRO A 52 -12.99 14.18 -3.48
CA PRO A 52 -13.96 13.10 -3.60
C PRO A 52 -13.74 12.27 -4.87
N GLY A 53 -13.73 10.95 -4.73
CA GLY A 53 -13.51 10.02 -5.85
C GLY A 53 -12.04 9.72 -6.15
N ASP A 54 -11.10 10.32 -5.41
CA ASP A 54 -9.69 9.94 -5.50
C ASP A 54 -9.47 8.47 -5.13
N ARG A 55 -8.55 7.85 -5.86
CA ARG A 55 -8.06 6.51 -5.57
C ARG A 55 -6.53 6.53 -5.47
N PRO A 56 -5.92 5.68 -4.62
CA PRO A 56 -4.47 5.65 -4.46
C PRO A 56 -3.71 5.41 -5.78
N ASP A 57 -4.24 4.55 -6.66
CA ASP A 57 -3.67 4.24 -7.97
C ASP A 57 -3.72 5.45 -8.93
N THR A 58 -4.78 6.25 -8.90
CA THR A 58 -4.88 7.46 -9.75
C THR A 58 -3.93 8.55 -9.29
N ILE A 59 -3.78 8.73 -7.98
CA ILE A 59 -2.81 9.67 -7.39
C ILE A 59 -1.38 9.23 -7.74
N ALA A 60 -1.09 7.93 -7.68
CA ALA A 60 0.21 7.38 -8.05
C ALA A 60 0.50 7.55 -9.55
N ALA A 61 -0.46 7.29 -10.42
CA ALA A 61 -0.30 7.54 -11.85
C ALA A 61 0.03 9.01 -12.14
N ALA A 62 -0.65 9.95 -11.48
CA ALA A 62 -0.44 11.38 -11.67
C ALA A 62 0.90 11.87 -11.08
N GLY A 63 1.29 11.39 -9.91
CA GLY A 63 2.48 11.88 -9.19
C GLY A 63 3.77 11.09 -9.44
N LEU A 64 3.67 9.79 -9.72
CA LEU A 64 4.80 8.87 -9.90
C LEU A 64 4.91 8.33 -11.33
N GLY A 65 3.90 8.55 -12.17
CA GLY A 65 3.85 8.02 -13.55
C GLY A 65 3.48 6.54 -13.66
N ASP A 66 3.28 5.84 -12.54
CA ASP A 66 2.90 4.42 -12.50
C ASP A 66 1.84 4.17 -11.42
N PRO A 67 0.61 3.75 -11.78
CA PRO A 67 -0.44 3.43 -10.83
C PRO A 67 -0.07 2.27 -9.89
N ALA A 68 0.78 1.33 -10.31
CA ALA A 68 1.20 0.20 -9.49
C ALA A 68 2.12 0.61 -8.33
N GLN A 69 2.69 1.83 -8.37
CA GLN A 69 3.56 2.36 -7.32
C GLN A 69 2.80 3.09 -6.18
N PHE A 70 1.46 3.00 -6.13
CA PHE A 70 0.66 3.63 -5.07
C PHE A 70 1.12 3.26 -3.66
N TRP A 71 1.68 2.07 -3.48
CA TRP A 71 2.18 1.59 -2.20
C TRP A 71 3.30 2.44 -1.62
N ARG A 72 4.07 3.15 -2.45
CA ARG A 72 5.10 4.10 -1.98
C ARG A 72 4.46 5.24 -1.19
N ILE A 73 3.30 5.73 -1.65
CA ILE A 73 2.54 6.77 -0.96
C ILE A 73 1.97 6.22 0.36
N CYS A 74 1.45 4.98 0.35
CA CYS A 74 0.98 4.30 1.55
C CYS A 74 2.09 4.01 2.57
N ASP A 75 3.34 3.88 2.12
CA ASP A 75 4.48 3.67 3.00
C ASP A 75 4.99 4.99 3.60
N ALA A 76 4.79 6.12 2.91
CA ALA A 76 5.06 7.46 3.44
C ALA A 76 4.04 7.89 4.53
N TYR A 77 2.80 7.43 4.41
CA TYR A 77 1.74 7.57 5.40
C TYR A 77 1.35 6.18 5.86
N PRO A 78 2.02 5.58 6.87
CA PRO A 78 2.08 4.13 7.10
C PRO A 78 0.70 3.48 7.28
N VAL A 79 -0.01 3.30 6.17
CA VAL A 79 -1.36 2.74 6.06
C VAL A 79 -1.23 1.36 5.45
N ILE A 80 -1.87 0.39 6.10
CA ILE A 80 -1.90 -0.98 5.61
C ILE A 80 -2.93 -1.06 4.48
N HIS A 81 -4.14 -0.52 4.71
CA HIS A 81 -5.19 -0.50 3.71
C HIS A 81 -5.10 0.78 2.86
N PRO A 82 -4.88 0.67 1.54
CA PRO A 82 -4.68 1.84 0.68
C PRO A 82 -5.87 2.81 0.68
N ASP A 83 -7.09 2.29 0.84
CA ASP A 83 -8.32 3.09 0.85
C ASP A 83 -8.37 4.09 2.02
N GLU A 84 -7.60 3.86 3.09
CA GLU A 84 -7.45 4.82 4.19
C GLU A 84 -6.80 6.14 3.72
N LEU A 85 -6.03 6.11 2.63
CA LEU A 85 -5.35 7.30 2.10
C LEU A 85 -6.35 8.31 1.49
N THR A 86 -7.42 7.80 0.89
CA THR A 86 -8.42 8.60 0.15
C THR A 86 -9.83 8.45 0.72
N ALA A 87 -9.94 7.98 1.97
CA ALA A 87 -11.19 7.88 2.70
C ALA A 87 -11.92 9.24 2.79
N ALA A 88 -13.24 9.20 2.95
CA ALA A 88 -14.08 10.40 2.89
C ALA A 88 -13.70 11.48 3.93
N ASP A 89 -13.18 11.07 5.09
CA ASP A 89 -12.69 11.96 6.16
C ASP A 89 -11.32 12.59 5.85
N ARG A 90 -10.63 12.11 4.81
CA ARG A 90 -9.35 12.66 4.32
C ARG A 90 -9.53 13.70 3.22
N VAL A 91 -10.74 13.88 2.69
CA VAL A 91 -11.02 14.88 1.66
C VAL A 91 -10.62 16.29 2.15
N GLY A 92 -9.91 17.03 1.31
CA GLY A 92 -9.35 18.35 1.62
C GLY A 92 -8.00 18.31 2.34
N THR A 93 -7.53 17.14 2.79
CA THR A 93 -6.20 17.00 3.38
C THR A 93 -5.12 16.93 2.30
N ARG A 94 -3.90 17.38 2.64
CA ARG A 94 -2.73 17.24 1.77
C ARG A 94 -1.96 15.99 2.13
N ILE A 95 -1.66 15.18 1.11
CA ILE A 95 -0.75 14.06 1.20
C ILE A 95 0.49 14.32 0.35
N ARG A 96 1.64 13.90 0.86
CA ARG A 96 2.94 13.99 0.21
C ARG A 96 3.15 12.75 -0.67
N ILE A 97 3.46 12.98 -1.93
CA ILE A 97 3.90 11.94 -2.84
C ILE A 97 5.42 11.85 -2.69
N PRO A 98 5.96 10.72 -2.21
CA PRO A 98 7.39 10.58 -1.98
C PRO A 98 8.15 10.46 -3.30
N PHE A 99 9.35 11.01 -3.36
CA PHE A 99 10.29 10.73 -4.43
C PHE A 99 10.60 9.24 -4.41
N PRO A 100 10.48 8.53 -5.56
CA PRO A 100 10.85 7.14 -5.63
C PRO A 100 12.36 7.03 -5.42
N LEU A 101 12.79 6.59 -4.24
CA LEU A 101 14.18 6.19 -4.03
C LEU A 101 14.48 5.04 -5.03
N PRO A 102 15.69 5.04 -5.63
CA PRO A 102 16.12 4.00 -6.57
C PRO A 102 16.12 2.61 -5.95
#